data_AF-A0A836TSU0-F1
#
_entry.id   AF-A0A836TSU0-F1
#
_cell.length_a   1.000
_cell.length_b   1.000
_cell.length_c   1.000
_cell.angle_alpha   90.00
_cell.angle_beta   90.00
_cell.angle_gamma   90.00
#
_symmetry.space_group_name_H-M   'P 1'
#
loop_
_entity.id
_entity.type
_entity.pdbx_description
1 polymer ?
#
loop_
_entity_poly.entity_id
_entity_poly.type
_entity_poly.pdbx_seq_one_letter_code
_entity_poly.pdbx_strand_id
1 'polypeptide(L)'
;MEKADVEPRGIYLDIKGFRDRPPIVLGIAIGETFEQVVTDADFGDAALAKDLRFNRFEDEVQVLVVRCRRESRRIFAFSRQILHAIEHFTPSAAAVMDLYEDARELALLWHEKSRRGAEPDWSLADFLADLERPQPRLLAPKHTSSRLRYVEQQLRKHGAYDAITGGAKAKWTKLLQQNESDTRGTRELVLHAARELTCR
;
A
#
# COMPACT_ATOMS: atom_id res chain seq x y z
N MET A 1 23.46 -8.70 -9.63
CA MET A 1 22.54 -8.97 -8.52
C MET A 1 21.64 -10.09 -9.00
N GLU A 2 21.80 -11.31 -8.49
CA GLU A 2 21.18 -12.53 -9.03
C GLU A 2 19.67 -12.55 -8.80
N LYS A 3 18.96 -13.30 -9.64
CA LYS A 3 17.50 -13.28 -9.90
C LYS A 3 16.60 -13.63 -8.70
N ALA A 4 17.18 -13.80 -7.50
CA ALA A 4 16.61 -14.51 -6.36
C ALA A 4 16.41 -13.67 -5.08
N ASP A 5 16.95 -12.44 -4.98
CA ASP A 5 17.04 -11.79 -3.66
C ASP A 5 15.91 -10.79 -3.33
N VAL A 6 15.15 -10.32 -4.33
CA VAL A 6 14.09 -9.29 -4.09
C VAL A 6 12.85 -9.88 -3.42
N GLU A 7 12.35 -11.01 -3.90
CA GLU A 7 11.17 -11.67 -3.36
C GLU A 7 11.30 -12.08 -1.88
N PRO A 8 12.39 -12.77 -1.45
CA PRO A 8 12.54 -13.12 -0.04
C PRO A 8 12.76 -11.91 0.86
N ARG A 9 13.28 -10.79 0.33
CA ARG A 9 13.63 -9.59 1.10
C ARG A 9 12.58 -8.48 1.05
N GLY A 10 11.56 -8.57 0.20
CA GLY A 10 10.57 -7.50 0.05
C GLY A 10 9.51 -7.47 1.15
N ILE A 11 9.23 -6.28 1.68
CA ILE A 11 7.97 -5.91 2.31
C ILE A 11 7.31 -4.86 1.42
N TYR A 12 6.12 -5.12 0.92
CA TYR A 12 5.42 -4.24 0.00
C TYR A 12 4.30 -3.51 0.73
N LEU A 13 4.23 -2.19 0.57
CA LEU A 13 3.30 -1.34 1.31
C LEU A 13 2.43 -0.50 0.37
N ASP A 14 1.19 -0.26 0.80
CA ASP A 14 0.31 0.79 0.28
C ASP A 14 -0.50 1.38 1.45
N ILE A 15 -0.85 2.67 1.34
CA ILE A 15 -1.64 3.37 2.37
C ILE A 15 -2.92 3.96 1.79
N LYS A 16 -3.99 3.94 2.60
CA LYS A 16 -5.22 4.70 2.35
C LYS A 16 -5.47 5.65 3.50
N GLY A 17 -5.71 6.91 3.17
CA GLY A 17 -5.88 7.96 4.16
C GLY A 17 -6.09 9.33 3.53
N PHE A 18 -6.00 10.34 4.36
CA PHE A 18 -5.96 11.73 3.94
C PHE A 18 -4.51 12.24 4.04
N ARG A 19 -4.21 13.40 3.46
CA ARG A 19 -2.83 13.93 3.42
C ARG A 19 -2.44 14.69 4.70
N ASP A 20 -3.43 15.15 5.45
CA ASP A 20 -3.32 16.06 6.60
C ASP A 20 -3.32 15.35 7.96
N ARG A 21 -3.41 14.02 7.97
CA ARG A 21 -3.35 13.19 9.19
C ARG A 21 -2.74 11.82 8.88
N PRO A 22 -2.37 11.02 9.91
CA PRO A 22 -1.86 9.67 9.69
C PRO A 22 -2.77 8.85 8.78
N PRO A 23 -2.22 7.93 7.96
CA PRO A 23 -3.02 6.98 7.19
C PRO A 23 -4.00 6.22 8.08
N ILE A 24 -5.10 5.75 7.47
CA ILE A 24 -6.16 5.01 8.16
C ILE A 24 -6.04 3.50 7.91
N VAL A 25 -5.55 3.10 6.73
CA VAL A 25 -5.28 1.71 6.40
C VAL A 25 -3.87 1.60 5.84
N LEU A 26 -3.11 0.64 6.35
CA LEU A 26 -1.82 0.20 5.82
C LEU A 26 -1.96 -1.24 5.31
N GLY A 27 -1.72 -1.45 4.03
CA GLY A 27 -1.60 -2.77 3.43
C GLY A 27 -0.15 -3.24 3.46
N ILE A 28 0.07 -4.50 3.82
CA ILE A 28 1.39 -5.11 3.97
C ILE A 28 1.39 -6.45 3.24
N ALA A 29 2.26 -6.63 2.24
CA ALA A 29 2.48 -7.92 1.60
C ALA A 29 3.91 -8.41 1.79
N ILE A 30 4.06 -9.69 2.15
CA ILE A 30 5.36 -10.36 2.37
C ILE A 30 5.24 -11.81 1.87
N GLY A 31 6.07 -12.19 0.89
CA GLY A 31 5.87 -13.48 0.22
C GLY A 31 4.45 -13.57 -0.36
N GLU A 32 3.73 -14.65 -0.07
CA GLU A 32 2.33 -14.82 -0.51
C GLU A 32 1.30 -14.20 0.46
N THR A 33 1.75 -13.83 1.66
CA THR A 33 0.90 -13.29 2.72
C THR A 33 0.57 -11.83 2.49
N PHE A 34 -0.65 -11.45 2.89
CA PHE A 34 -1.13 -10.07 2.88
C PHE A 34 -1.90 -9.82 4.16
N GLU A 35 -1.66 -8.65 4.75
CA GLU A 35 -2.38 -8.16 5.91
C GLU A 35 -2.77 -6.70 5.71
N GLN A 36 -3.85 -6.29 6.37
CA GLN A 36 -4.24 -4.89 6.49
C GLN A 36 -4.29 -4.51 7.96
N VAL A 37 -3.73 -3.35 8.26
CA VAL A 37 -3.76 -2.74 9.58
C VAL A 37 -4.56 -1.46 9.50
N VAL A 38 -5.62 -1.37 10.32
CA VAL A 38 -6.31 -0.11 10.55
C VAL A 38 -5.56 0.69 11.60
N THR A 39 -5.26 1.95 11.30
CA THR A 39 -4.32 2.76 12.07
C THR A 39 -4.92 3.99 12.73
N ASP A 40 -6.19 4.27 12.46
CA ASP A 40 -6.97 5.36 13.05
C ASP A 40 -8.06 4.78 13.97
N ALA A 41 -8.05 5.20 15.24
CA ALA A 41 -8.96 4.69 16.27
C ALA A 41 -10.44 4.99 15.96
N ASP A 42 -10.74 6.06 15.21
CA ASP A 42 -12.10 6.37 14.75
C ASP A 42 -12.68 5.24 13.85
N PHE A 43 -11.82 4.37 13.31
CA PHE A 43 -12.17 3.22 12.49
C PHE A 43 -12.03 1.88 13.22
N GLY A 44 -11.78 1.87 14.53
CA GLY A 44 -11.57 0.65 15.33
C GLY A 44 -12.72 -0.37 15.20
N ASP A 45 -13.96 0.09 15.32
CA ASP A 45 -15.15 -0.76 15.12
C ASP A 45 -15.25 -1.33 13.70
N ALA A 46 -14.87 -0.54 12.69
CA ALA A 46 -14.86 -0.97 11.30
C ALA A 46 -13.74 -1.99 11.02
N ALA A 47 -12.64 -1.92 11.77
CA ALA A 47 -11.58 -2.92 11.77
C ALA A 47 -12.09 -4.24 12.38
N LEU A 48 -12.67 -4.16 13.59
CA LEU A 48 -13.20 -5.32 14.31
C LEU A 48 -14.26 -6.07 13.50
N ALA A 49 -15.20 -5.35 12.90
CA ALA A 49 -16.26 -5.94 12.07
C ALA A 49 -15.76 -6.61 10.78
N LYS A 50 -14.49 -6.40 10.41
CA LYS A 50 -13.82 -7.02 9.26
C LYS A 50 -12.68 -7.94 9.69
N ASP A 51 -12.55 -8.23 10.98
CA ASP A 51 -11.47 -9.03 11.57
C ASP A 51 -10.08 -8.51 11.16
N LEU A 52 -9.93 -7.19 11.12
CA LEU A 52 -8.68 -6.52 10.78
C LEU A 52 -7.89 -6.17 12.03
N ARG A 53 -6.57 -6.27 11.92
CA ARG A 53 -5.65 -5.80 12.96
C ARG A 53 -5.76 -4.29 13.12
N PHE A 54 -5.71 -3.84 14.37
CA PHE A 54 -5.58 -2.44 14.72
C PHE A 54 -4.22 -2.18 15.37
N ASN A 55 -3.52 -1.14 14.93
CA ASN A 55 -2.31 -0.63 15.58
C ASN A 55 -2.08 0.83 15.16
N ARG A 56 -1.52 1.69 16.01
CA ARG A 56 -1.26 3.09 15.62
C ARG A 56 -0.24 3.12 14.48
N PHE A 57 -0.37 4.10 13.57
CA PHE A 57 0.50 4.18 12.39
C PHE A 57 1.98 4.24 12.75
N GLU A 58 2.37 5.04 13.75
CA GLU A 58 3.77 5.14 14.20
C GLU A 58 4.30 3.83 14.77
N ASP A 59 3.48 3.13 15.56
CA ASP A 59 3.84 1.87 16.21
C ASP A 59 4.01 0.75 15.16
N GLU A 60 3.13 0.72 14.15
CA GLU A 60 3.22 -0.25 13.06
C GLU A 60 4.47 -0.01 12.18
N VAL A 61 4.79 1.25 11.89
CA VAL A 61 6.03 1.60 11.17
C VAL A 61 7.26 1.16 11.95
N GLN A 62 7.28 1.34 13.28
CA GLN A 62 8.38 0.86 14.12
C GLN A 62 8.52 -0.67 14.06
N VAL A 63 7.42 -1.41 14.10
CA VAL A 63 7.40 -2.88 13.94
C VAL A 63 8.01 -3.28 12.58
N LEU A 64 7.64 -2.59 11.51
CA LEU A 64 8.19 -2.83 10.17
C LEU A 64 9.70 -2.57 10.10
N VAL A 65 10.18 -1.46 10.67
CA VAL A 65 11.62 -1.14 10.72
C VAL A 65 12.41 -2.21 11.47
N VAL A 66 11.92 -2.64 12.64
CA VAL A 66 12.54 -3.71 13.43
C VAL A 66 12.60 -5.00 12.63
N ARG A 67 11.49 -5.38 11.97
CA ARG A 67 11.45 -6.57 11.12
C ARG A 67 12.43 -6.47 9.96
N CYS A 68 12.50 -5.33 9.29
CA CYS A 68 13.43 -5.11 8.19
C CYS A 68 14.88 -5.27 8.60
N ARG A 69 15.29 -4.70 9.73
CA ARG A 69 16.66 -4.82 10.24
C ARG A 69 16.99 -6.25 10.66
N ARG A 70 16.07 -6.92 11.36
CA ARG A 70 16.27 -8.29 11.85
C ARG A 70 16.36 -9.31 10.72
N GLU A 71 15.56 -9.13 9.67
CA GLU A 71 15.41 -10.09 8.56
C GLU A 71 16.11 -9.62 7.28
N SER A 72 16.91 -8.55 7.35
CA SER A 72 17.61 -7.94 6.21
C SER A 72 16.71 -7.60 5.01
N ARG A 73 15.47 -7.16 5.30
CA ARG A 73 14.43 -6.83 4.30
C ARG A 73 14.50 -5.37 3.84
N ARG A 74 13.91 -5.11 2.67
CA ARG A 74 13.67 -3.78 2.08
C ARG A 74 12.18 -3.49 2.05
N ILE A 75 11.83 -2.21 2.11
CA ILE A 75 10.45 -1.73 1.97
C ILE A 75 10.26 -1.22 0.54
N PHE A 76 9.23 -1.69 -0.13
CA PHE A 76 8.83 -1.24 -1.46
C PHE A 76 7.43 -0.63 -1.40
N ALA A 77 7.25 0.54 -2.00
CA ALA A 77 5.92 1.09 -2.25
C ALA A 77 5.89 1.83 -3.58
N PHE A 78 4.70 1.93 -4.17
CA PHE A 78 4.53 2.63 -5.44
C PHE A 78 4.47 4.15 -5.19
N SER A 79 5.54 4.87 -5.54
CA SER A 79 5.80 6.28 -5.24
C SER A 79 6.17 6.59 -3.79
N ARG A 80 6.86 7.72 -3.57
CA ARG A 80 7.25 8.22 -2.24
C ARG A 80 6.09 8.69 -1.34
N GLN A 81 4.83 8.49 -1.70
CA GLN A 81 3.68 8.97 -0.90
C GLN A 81 3.69 8.40 0.53
N ILE A 82 3.98 7.11 0.70
CA ILE A 82 4.07 6.51 2.04
C ILE A 82 5.28 7.04 2.81
N LEU A 83 6.41 7.27 2.13
CA LEU A 83 7.60 7.82 2.76
C LEU A 83 7.32 9.22 3.32
N HIS A 84 6.64 10.09 2.56
CA HIS A 84 6.21 11.40 3.05
C HIS A 84 5.25 11.30 4.25
N ALA A 85 4.32 10.33 4.26
CA ALA A 85 3.44 10.11 5.41
C ALA A 85 4.25 9.67 6.65
N ILE A 86 5.23 8.80 6.47
CA ILE A 86 6.13 8.35 7.54
C ILE A 86 6.98 9.52 8.07
N GLU A 87 7.53 10.35 7.19
CA GLU A 87 8.27 11.57 7.52
C GLU A 87 7.45 12.54 8.36
N HIS A 88 6.17 12.70 8.02
CA HIS A 88 5.32 13.67 8.69
C HIS A 88 4.73 13.17 10.01
N PHE A 89 4.41 11.88 10.11
CA PHE A 89 3.63 11.33 11.22
C PHE A 89 4.39 10.37 12.12
N THR A 90 5.68 10.13 11.89
CA THR A 90 6.46 9.19 12.70
C THR A 90 7.90 9.68 12.92
N PRO A 91 8.54 9.33 14.05
CA PRO A 91 9.96 9.61 14.26
C PRO A 91 10.88 8.64 13.50
N SER A 92 10.33 7.62 12.84
CA SER A 92 11.08 6.53 12.20
C SER A 92 11.53 6.85 10.76
N ALA A 93 11.33 8.08 10.31
CA ALA A 93 11.57 8.51 8.93
C ALA A 93 12.97 8.18 8.40
N ALA A 94 14.01 8.57 9.14
CA ALA A 94 15.39 8.29 8.75
C ALA A 94 15.66 6.78 8.62
N ALA A 95 15.17 5.99 9.57
CA ALA A 95 15.33 4.54 9.55
C ALA A 95 14.60 3.88 8.37
N VAL A 96 13.41 4.38 7.99
CA VAL A 96 12.67 3.89 6.83
C VAL A 96 13.35 4.30 5.54
N MET A 97 13.86 5.54 5.44
CA MET A 97 14.53 6.05 4.25
C MET A 97 15.71 5.16 3.82
N ASP A 98 16.51 4.70 4.80
CA ASP A 98 17.62 3.77 4.54
C ASP A 98 17.17 2.40 4.00
N LEU A 99 15.92 2.02 4.25
CA LEU A 99 15.33 0.70 3.91
C LEU A 99 14.40 0.76 2.69
N TYR A 100 14.06 1.97 2.22
CA TYR A 100 12.99 2.22 1.26
C TYR A 100 13.49 2.17 -0.19
N GLU A 101 12.68 1.57 -1.05
CA GLU A 101 12.87 1.52 -2.50
C GLU A 101 11.56 1.97 -3.19
N ASP A 102 11.65 2.92 -4.13
CA ASP A 102 10.49 3.33 -4.90
C ASP A 102 10.23 2.34 -6.05
N ALA A 103 9.11 1.61 -5.95
CA ALA A 103 8.73 0.63 -6.96
C ALA A 103 8.49 1.26 -8.34
N ARG A 104 8.11 2.55 -8.41
CA ARG A 104 7.90 3.25 -9.68
C ARG A 104 9.21 3.49 -10.41
N GLU A 105 10.28 3.84 -9.70
CA GLU A 105 11.60 4.03 -10.31
C GLU A 105 12.13 2.73 -10.91
N LEU A 106 11.99 1.61 -10.19
CA LEU A 106 12.33 0.29 -10.70
C LEU A 106 11.52 -0.09 -11.94
N ALA A 107 10.22 0.20 -11.93
CA ALA A 107 9.33 -0.07 -13.05
C ALA A 107 9.69 0.76 -14.29
N LEU A 108 9.97 2.06 -14.12
CA LEU A 108 10.41 2.95 -15.19
C LEU A 108 11.74 2.47 -15.80
N LEU A 109 12.72 2.07 -14.98
CA LEU A 109 13.99 1.53 -15.44
C LEU A 109 13.82 0.25 -16.28
N TRP A 110 12.94 -0.64 -15.84
CA TRP A 110 12.58 -1.83 -16.62
C TRP A 110 11.90 -1.45 -17.94
N HIS A 111 10.91 -0.56 -17.89
CA HIS A 111 10.09 -0.20 -19.04
C HIS A 111 10.85 0.63 -20.10
N GLU A 112 11.78 1.49 -19.69
CA GLU A 112 12.69 2.20 -20.59
C GLU A 112 13.59 1.19 -21.33
N LYS A 113 14.20 0.25 -20.59
CA LYS A 113 15.04 -0.81 -21.16
C LYS A 113 14.27 -1.80 -22.03
N SER A 114 12.96 -1.94 -21.86
CA SER A 114 12.13 -2.83 -22.68
C SER A 114 11.85 -2.25 -24.09
N ARG A 115 12.36 -1.04 -24.40
CA ARG A 115 12.15 -0.30 -25.67
C ARG A 115 10.68 0.03 -25.94
N ARG A 116 9.81 -0.04 -24.92
CA ARG A 116 8.37 0.31 -25.01
C ARG A 116 8.08 1.80 -24.85
N GLY A 117 9.09 2.59 -24.43
CA GLY A 117 8.95 4.04 -24.20
C GLY A 117 8.17 4.31 -22.93
N ALA A 118 8.84 4.65 -21.82
CA ALA A 118 8.16 5.01 -20.59
C ALA A 118 7.78 6.50 -20.63
N GLU A 119 6.50 6.82 -20.50
CA GLU A 119 6.10 8.17 -20.13
C GLU A 119 6.32 8.34 -18.62
N PRO A 120 6.80 9.50 -18.14
CA PRO A 120 7.11 9.69 -16.72
C PRO A 120 5.90 9.38 -15.83
N ASP A 121 4.68 9.66 -16.29
CA ASP A 121 3.45 9.70 -15.51
C ASP A 121 2.65 8.39 -15.40
N TRP A 122 3.30 7.25 -15.66
CA TRP A 122 2.64 5.95 -15.51
C TRP A 122 2.18 5.68 -14.07
N SER A 123 0.91 5.32 -13.93
CA SER A 123 0.32 4.83 -12.69
C SER A 123 0.59 3.34 -12.50
N LEU A 124 0.36 2.83 -11.29
CA LEU A 124 0.43 1.40 -11.01
C LEU A 124 -0.51 0.61 -11.93
N ALA A 125 -1.71 1.15 -12.20
CA ALA A 125 -2.68 0.51 -13.07
C ALA A 125 -2.19 0.43 -14.52
N ASP A 126 -1.44 1.43 -15.01
CA ASP A 126 -0.88 1.43 -16.36
C ASP A 126 0.20 0.34 -16.50
N PHE A 127 1.12 0.27 -15.54
CA PHE A 127 2.12 -0.80 -15.50
C PHE A 127 1.49 -2.19 -15.43
N LEU A 128 0.50 -2.38 -14.56
CA LEU A 128 -0.18 -3.66 -14.42
C LEU A 128 -0.99 -4.05 -15.67
N ALA A 129 -1.54 -3.08 -16.39
CA ALA A 129 -2.17 -3.33 -17.68
C ALA A 129 -1.14 -3.80 -18.73
N ASP A 130 0.05 -3.20 -18.78
CA ASP A 130 1.14 -3.62 -19.68
C ASP A 130 1.68 -5.03 -19.35
N LEU A 131 1.55 -5.45 -18.09
CA LEU A 131 1.83 -6.82 -17.63
C LEU A 131 0.70 -7.81 -17.91
N GLU A 132 -0.36 -7.42 -18.62
CA GLU A 132 -1.58 -8.22 -18.86
C GLU A 132 -2.27 -8.67 -17.55
N ARG A 133 -2.10 -7.88 -16.48
CA ARG A 133 -2.61 -8.12 -15.12
C ARG A 133 -3.40 -6.91 -14.62
N PRO A 134 -4.39 -6.39 -15.38
CA PRO A 134 -5.02 -5.12 -15.06
C PRO A 134 -5.74 -5.16 -13.71
N GLN A 135 -5.64 -4.08 -12.95
CA GLN A 135 -6.43 -3.93 -11.74
C GLN A 135 -7.93 -3.92 -12.07
N PRO A 136 -8.79 -4.49 -11.20
CA PRO A 136 -10.23 -4.43 -11.39
C PRO A 136 -10.73 -2.98 -11.50
N ARG A 137 -11.45 -2.65 -12.58
CA ARG A 137 -11.96 -1.28 -12.86
C ARG A 137 -12.74 -0.65 -11.70
N LEU A 138 -13.43 -1.47 -10.90
CA LEU A 138 -14.22 -1.05 -9.74
C LEU A 138 -13.37 -0.42 -8.61
N LEU A 139 -12.06 -0.67 -8.62
CA LEU A 139 -11.10 -0.22 -7.62
C LEU A 139 -10.34 1.05 -8.05
N ALA A 140 -10.74 1.69 -9.16
CA ALA A 140 -10.04 2.87 -9.65
C ALA A 140 -9.94 4.01 -8.60
N PRO A 141 -8.84 4.77 -8.55
CA PRO A 141 -8.51 5.66 -7.44
C PRO A 141 -9.45 6.85 -7.20
N LYS A 142 -10.28 7.21 -8.19
CA LYS A 142 -11.05 8.48 -8.27
C LYS A 142 -12.00 8.73 -7.09
N HIS A 143 -12.22 7.76 -6.21
CA HIS A 143 -13.16 7.88 -5.09
C HIS A 143 -12.60 7.44 -3.74
N THR A 144 -11.30 7.24 -3.59
CA THR A 144 -10.70 6.75 -2.34
C THR A 144 -11.04 7.67 -1.15
N SER A 145 -10.66 8.95 -1.23
CA SER A 145 -10.88 9.91 -0.14
C SER A 145 -12.37 10.21 0.10
N SER A 146 -13.21 10.17 -0.94
CA SER A 146 -14.66 10.38 -0.79
C SER A 146 -15.34 9.19 -0.13
N ARG A 147 -14.96 7.95 -0.46
CA ARG A 147 -15.41 6.74 0.23
C ARG A 147 -15.02 6.79 1.71
N LEU A 148 -13.76 7.11 2.00
CA LEU A 148 -13.25 7.15 3.36
C LEU A 148 -13.96 8.22 4.20
N ARG A 149 -14.13 9.43 3.64
CA ARG A 149 -14.85 10.53 4.30
C ARG A 149 -16.31 10.17 4.59
N TYR A 150 -16.96 9.46 3.68
CA TYR A 150 -18.34 9.00 3.88
C TYR A 150 -18.44 7.97 5.01
N VAL A 151 -17.49 7.02 5.09
CA VAL A 151 -17.45 6.03 6.17
C VAL A 151 -17.21 6.72 7.52
N GLU A 152 -16.24 7.63 7.59
CA GLU A 152 -15.95 8.41 8.81
C GLU A 152 -17.17 9.19 9.30
N GLN A 153 -17.87 9.90 8.41
CA GLN A 153 -19.09 10.64 8.76
C GLN A 153 -20.18 9.72 9.33
N GLN A 154 -20.30 8.50 8.80
CA GLN A 154 -21.27 7.52 9.27
C GLN A 154 -20.89 6.96 10.64
N LEU A 155 -19.62 6.62 10.85
CA LEU A 155 -19.11 6.17 12.15
C LEU A 155 -19.32 7.25 13.21
N ARG A 156 -18.98 8.52 12.92
CA ARG A 156 -19.23 9.63 13.84
C ARG A 156 -20.69 9.87 14.15
N LYS A 157 -21.57 9.71 13.16
CA LYS A 157 -23.02 9.92 13.34
C LYS A 157 -23.69 8.80 14.14
N HIS A 158 -23.27 7.56 13.94
CA HIS A 158 -23.96 6.38 14.46
C HIS A 158 -23.24 5.69 15.62
N GLY A 159 -21.97 6.05 15.89
CA GLY A 159 -21.19 5.59 17.04
C GLY A 159 -20.68 4.15 16.97
N ALA A 160 -21.20 3.33 16.06
CA ALA A 160 -20.79 1.94 15.88
C ALA A 160 -20.86 1.51 14.41
N TYR A 161 -19.95 0.64 13.97
CA TYR A 161 -19.94 0.14 12.59
C TYR A 161 -21.23 -0.61 12.24
N ASP A 162 -21.84 -1.34 13.17
CA ASP A 162 -23.06 -2.08 12.86
C ASP A 162 -24.26 -1.19 12.58
N ALA A 163 -24.27 0.02 13.13
CA ALA A 163 -25.33 1.00 12.98
C ALA A 163 -25.22 1.86 11.71
N ILE A 164 -24.10 1.79 10.96
CA ILE A 164 -23.96 2.55 9.70
C ILE A 164 -24.74 1.90 8.56
N THR A 165 -25.08 2.70 7.54
CA THR A 165 -25.81 2.23 6.36
C THR A 165 -25.05 1.14 5.59
N GLY A 166 -25.78 0.24 4.93
CA GLY A 166 -25.17 -0.77 4.04
C GLY A 166 -24.30 -0.15 2.94
N GLY A 167 -24.68 1.04 2.47
CA GLY A 167 -23.88 1.82 1.52
C GLY A 167 -22.55 2.34 2.08
N ALA A 168 -22.41 2.54 3.39
CA ALA A 168 -21.15 2.88 4.04
C ALA A 168 -20.27 1.62 4.21
N LYS A 169 -20.87 0.52 4.68
CA LYS A 169 -20.19 -0.80 4.78
C LYS A 169 -19.61 -1.26 3.43
N ALA A 170 -20.35 -1.05 2.34
CA ALA A 170 -19.89 -1.34 0.98
C ALA A 170 -18.71 -0.45 0.54
N LYS A 171 -18.70 0.84 0.93
CA LYS A 171 -17.57 1.74 0.61
C LYS A 171 -16.32 1.39 1.41
N TRP A 172 -16.48 1.01 2.68
CA TRP A 172 -15.39 0.48 3.50
C TRP A 172 -14.78 -0.78 2.86
N THR A 173 -15.62 -1.75 2.52
CA THR A 173 -15.18 -2.99 1.85
C THR A 173 -14.43 -2.72 0.54
N LYS A 174 -14.93 -1.80 -0.30
CA LYS A 174 -14.25 -1.42 -1.55
C LYS A 174 -12.90 -0.74 -1.31
N LEU A 175 -12.77 0.04 -0.25
CA LEU A 175 -11.50 0.67 0.11
C LEU A 175 -10.46 -0.37 0.52
N LEU A 176 -10.86 -1.37 1.31
CA LEU A 176 -10.00 -2.49 1.69
C LEU A 176 -9.54 -3.30 0.48
N GLN A 177 -10.47 -3.67 -0.42
CA GLN A 177 -10.17 -4.37 -1.67
C GLN A 177 -9.20 -3.59 -2.56
N GLN A 178 -9.37 -2.27 -2.64
CA GLN A 178 -8.46 -1.41 -3.40
C GLN A 178 -7.05 -1.41 -2.79
N ASN A 179 -6.92 -1.28 -1.47
CA ASN A 179 -5.63 -1.33 -0.79
C ASN A 179 -4.93 -2.70 -0.98
N GLU A 180 -5.67 -3.80 -0.92
CA GLU A 180 -5.12 -5.12 -1.25
C GLU A 180 -4.60 -5.19 -2.69
N SER A 181 -5.43 -4.77 -3.64
CA SER A 181 -5.08 -4.76 -5.07
C SER A 181 -3.84 -3.90 -5.34
N ASP A 182 -3.73 -2.72 -4.72
CA ASP A 182 -2.59 -1.82 -4.89
C ASP A 182 -1.31 -2.38 -4.24
N THR A 183 -1.42 -2.95 -3.03
CA THR A 183 -0.26 -3.56 -2.33
C THR A 183 0.28 -4.76 -3.10
N ARG A 184 -0.60 -5.69 -3.49
CA ARG A 184 -0.22 -6.88 -4.26
C ARG A 184 0.25 -6.53 -5.66
N GLY A 185 -0.38 -5.54 -6.30
CA GLY A 185 0.05 -5.02 -7.59
C GLY A 185 1.46 -4.44 -7.54
N THR A 186 1.80 -3.70 -6.48
CA THR A 186 3.16 -3.20 -6.26
C THR A 186 4.17 -4.34 -6.17
N ARG A 187 3.84 -5.40 -5.42
CA ARG A 187 4.67 -6.62 -5.35
C ARG A 187 4.88 -7.24 -6.72
N GLU A 188 3.80 -7.46 -7.47
CA GLU A 188 3.88 -8.08 -8.80
C GLU A 188 4.78 -7.28 -9.75
N LEU A 189 4.61 -5.95 -9.77
CA LEU A 189 5.41 -5.05 -10.57
C LEU A 189 6.90 -5.12 -10.20
N VAL A 190 7.24 -5.03 -8.91
CA VAL A 190 8.63 -5.09 -8.45
C VAL A 190 9.28 -6.43 -8.81
N LEU A 191 8.57 -7.55 -8.61
CA LEU A 191 9.09 -8.87 -8.94
C LEU A 191 9.31 -9.03 -10.44
N HIS A 192 8.39 -8.53 -11.27
CA HIS A 192 8.56 -8.54 -12.71
C HIS A 192 9.78 -7.70 -13.13
N ALA A 193 9.83 -6.43 -12.71
CA ALA A 193 10.92 -5.52 -13.06
C ALA A 193 12.29 -6.06 -12.62
N ALA A 194 12.39 -6.59 -11.39
CA ALA A 194 13.63 -7.18 -10.89
C ALA A 194 14.09 -8.40 -11.72
N ARG A 195 13.17 -9.29 -12.11
CA ARG A 195 13.49 -10.47 -12.93
C ARG A 195 14.02 -10.06 -14.30
N GLU A 196 13.38 -9.10 -14.95
CA GLU A 196 13.77 -8.61 -16.28
C GLU A 196 15.10 -7.84 -16.25
N LEU A 197 15.33 -7.03 -15.21
CA LEU A 197 16.58 -6.27 -15.05
C LEU A 197 17.79 -7.15 -14.71
N THR A 198 17.56 -8.36 -14.20
CA THR A 198 18.61 -9.31 -13.82
C THR A 198 18.96 -10.31 -14.94
N CYS A 199 18.06 -10.53 -15.89
CA CYS A 199 18.22 -11.50 -16.97
C CYS A 199 18.85 -10.97 -18.25
N ARG A 200 19.38 -9.75 -18.21
CA ARG A 200 20.04 -9.10 -19.33
C ARG A 200 21.36 -8.51 -18.86
#